data_AF-A0A9N9E535-F1
#
_entry.id   AF-A0A9N9E535-F1
#
_cell.length_a   1.000
_cell.length_b   1.000
_cell.length_c   1.000
_cell.angle_alpha   90.00
_cell.angle_beta   90.00
_cell.angle_gamma   90.00
#
_symmetry.space_group_name_H-M   'P 1'
#
loop_
_entity.id
_entity.type
_entity.pdbx_description
1 polymer ?
#
loop_
_entity_poly.entity_id
_entity_poly.type
_entity_poly.pdbx_seq_one_letter_code
_entity_poly.pdbx_strand_id
1 'polypeptide(L)'
;MAARFFLGVFESGLAPGVTYYITKWYKKSEQTYRISLFFSGATIAGAFNGLLAFAIAGCAMMVAWGNIGGVISAQIYKSVDAPAYKTGHTIAISFVVVAIILSIIQYYLLNNANKSKLKNPEKFLKKLNGEDVMNLGDLHPSFIY
;
A
#
# COMPACT_ATOMS: atom_id res chain seq x y z
N MET A 1 -26.81 6.04 2.77
CA MET A 1 -27.33 4.72 3.21
C MET A 1 -28.12 3.99 2.12
N ALA A 2 -29.02 4.66 1.38
CA ALA A 2 -29.80 4.03 0.30
C ALA A 2 -28.95 3.26 -0.75
N ALA A 3 -27.83 3.82 -1.22
CA ALA A 3 -26.99 3.16 -2.23
C ALA A 3 -26.40 1.81 -1.76
N ARG A 4 -25.99 1.69 -0.49
CA ARG A 4 -25.50 0.41 0.07
C ARG A 4 -26.60 -0.62 0.20
N PHE A 5 -27.81 -0.18 0.55
CA PHE A 5 -28.98 -1.06 0.63
C PHE A 5 -29.31 -1.65 -0.75
N PHE A 6 -29.39 -0.81 -1.79
CA PHE A 6 -29.68 -1.30 -3.15
C PHE A 6 -28.58 -2.23 -3.68
N LEU A 7 -27.30 -1.90 -3.45
CA LEU A 7 -26.19 -2.77 -3.86
C LEU A 7 -26.30 -4.16 -3.22
N GLY A 8 -26.58 -4.23 -1.92
CA GLY A 8 -26.75 -5.51 -1.21
C GLY A 8 -27.93 -6.33 -1.71
N VAL A 9 -29.06 -5.69 -2.06
CA VAL A 9 -30.21 -6.38 -2.67
C VAL A 9 -29.82 -7.02 -4.00
N PHE A 10 -29.09 -6.31 -4.87
CA PHE A 10 -28.64 -6.83 -6.16
C PHE A 10 -27.59 -7.94 -6.03
N GLU A 11 -26.61 -7.81 -5.13
CA GLU A 11 -25.56 -8.82 -4.92
C GLU A 11 -26.14 -10.13 -4.37
N SER A 12 -27.15 -10.07 -3.50
CA SER A 12 -27.74 -11.25 -2.87
C SER A 12 -28.44 -12.19 -3.86
N GLY A 13 -28.98 -11.67 -4.96
CA GLY A 13 -29.69 -12.44 -5.98
C GLY A 13 -28.78 -13.16 -6.97
N LEU A 14 -27.50 -12.78 -7.05
CA LEU A 14 -26.62 -13.19 -8.13
C LEU A 14 -26.22 -14.67 -8.02
N ALA A 15 -25.86 -15.13 -6.81
CA ALA A 15 -25.52 -16.52 -6.54
C ALA A 15 -26.69 -17.50 -6.82
N PRO A 16 -27.89 -17.33 -6.23
CA PRO A 16 -29.03 -18.21 -6.52
C PRO A 16 -29.55 -18.03 -7.96
N GLY A 17 -29.45 -16.83 -8.54
CA GLY A 17 -29.85 -16.55 -9.92
C GLY A 17 -29.01 -17.33 -10.95
N VAL A 18 -27.68 -17.34 -10.81
CA VAL A 18 -26.78 -18.12 -11.67
C VAL A 18 -27.05 -19.61 -11.53
N THR A 19 -27.22 -20.10 -10.31
CA THR A 19 -27.54 -21.52 -10.07
C THR A 19 -28.88 -21.92 -10.69
N TYR A 20 -29.91 -21.07 -10.57
CA TYR A 20 -31.22 -21.33 -11.19
C TYR A 20 -31.14 -21.36 -12.72
N TYR A 21 -30.43 -20.41 -13.32
CA TYR A 21 -30.28 -20.33 -14.77
C TYR A 21 -29.58 -21.56 -15.35
N ILE A 22 -28.49 -22.02 -14.74
CA ILE A 22 -27.75 -23.21 -15.18
C ILE A 22 -28.63 -24.47 -15.02
N THR A 23 -29.44 -24.56 -13.96
CA THR A 23 -30.36 -25.70 -13.75
C THR A 23 -31.42 -25.80 -14.84
N LYS A 24 -31.85 -24.67 -15.42
CA LYS A 24 -32.89 -24.65 -16.44
C LYS A 24 -32.39 -25.01 -17.85
N TRP A 25 -31.13 -24.68 -18.15
CA TRP A 25 -30.57 -24.79 -19.50
C TRP A 25 -29.65 -26.00 -19.71
N TYR A 26 -29.17 -26.65 -18.64
CA TYR A 26 -28.20 -27.76 -18.72
C TYR A 26 -28.65 -29.02 -17.97
N LYS A 27 -28.13 -30.18 -18.41
CA LYS A 27 -28.42 -31.49 -17.83
C LYS A 27 -27.72 -31.65 -16.48
N LYS A 28 -28.35 -32.33 -15.51
CA LYS A 28 -27.85 -32.44 -14.12
C LYS A 28 -26.42 -32.99 -13.99
N SER A 29 -25.94 -33.78 -14.94
CA SER A 29 -24.56 -34.31 -14.94
C SER A 29 -23.49 -33.27 -15.25
N GLU A 30 -23.82 -32.21 -15.99
CA GLU A 30 -22.86 -31.16 -16.39
C GLU A 30 -22.95 -29.89 -15.54
N GLN A 31 -24.00 -29.78 -14.71
CA GLN A 31 -24.32 -28.61 -13.91
C GLN A 31 -23.22 -28.30 -12.88
N THR A 32 -22.72 -29.33 -12.17
CA THR A 32 -21.71 -29.17 -11.12
C THR A 32 -20.40 -28.61 -11.68
N TYR A 33 -19.95 -29.10 -12.83
CA TYR A 33 -18.71 -28.64 -13.46
C TYR A 33 -18.78 -27.15 -13.82
N ARG A 34 -19.90 -26.69 -14.40
CA ARG A 34 -20.06 -25.28 -14.80
C ARG A 34 -20.21 -24.34 -13.62
N ILE A 35 -20.92 -24.76 -12.57
CA ILE A 35 -21.01 -24.00 -11.31
C ILE A 35 -19.63 -23.90 -10.65
N SER A 36 -18.89 -25.00 -10.60
CA SER A 36 -17.53 -25.00 -10.04
C SER A 36 -16.58 -24.11 -10.83
N LEU A 37 -16.69 -24.07 -12.16
CA LEU A 37 -15.93 -23.15 -13.02
C LEU A 37 -16.23 -21.69 -12.68
N PHE A 38 -17.52 -21.34 -12.54
CA PHE A 38 -17.96 -19.98 -12.19
C PHE A 38 -17.44 -19.53 -10.82
N PHE A 39 -17.63 -20.36 -9.78
CA PHE A 39 -17.15 -20.05 -8.43
C PHE A 39 -15.63 -20.05 -8.33
N SER A 40 -14.94 -20.90 -9.10
CA SER A 40 -13.47 -20.88 -9.16
C SER A 40 -12.96 -19.57 -9.74
N GLY A 41 -13.62 -19.03 -10.78
CA GLY A 41 -13.30 -17.71 -11.33
C GLY A 41 -13.48 -16.59 -10.29
N ALA A 42 -14.54 -16.65 -9.48
CA ALA A 42 -14.77 -15.70 -8.40
C ALA A 42 -13.67 -15.77 -7.32
N THR A 43 -13.23 -16.98 -6.94
CA THR A 43 -12.13 -17.18 -5.99
C THR A 43 -10.81 -16.65 -6.53
N ILE A 44 -10.52 -16.90 -7.82
CA ILE A 44 -9.32 -16.37 -8.50
C ILE A 44 -9.35 -14.84 -8.50
N ALA A 45 -10.47 -14.22 -8.90
CA ALA A 45 -10.62 -12.77 -8.88
C ALA A 45 -10.43 -12.18 -7.46
N GLY A 46 -10.98 -12.85 -6.44
CA GLY A 46 -10.81 -12.47 -5.04
C GLY A 46 -9.35 -12.56 -4.57
N ALA A 47 -8.61 -13.59 -4.99
CA ALA A 47 -7.20 -13.77 -4.64
C ALA A 47 -6.31 -12.65 -5.21
N PHE A 48 -6.60 -12.17 -6.43
CA PHE A 48 -5.85 -11.08 -7.05
C PHE A 48 -6.27 -9.68 -6.59
N ASN A 49 -7.48 -9.52 -6.05
CA ASN A 49 -8.01 -8.21 -5.65
C ASN A 49 -7.12 -7.50 -4.61
N GLY A 50 -6.61 -8.23 -3.61
CA GLY A 50 -5.75 -7.65 -2.56
C GLY A 50 -4.41 -7.15 -3.09
N LEU A 51 -3.75 -7.95 -3.96
CA LEU A 51 -2.48 -7.59 -4.57
C LEU A 51 -2.63 -6.38 -5.50
N LEU A 52 -3.70 -6.38 -6.31
CA LEU A 52 -4.00 -5.27 -7.21
C LEU A 52 -4.29 -3.99 -6.43
N ALA A 53 -5.07 -4.06 -5.35
CA ALA A 53 -5.36 -2.92 -4.49
C ALA A 53 -4.09 -2.34 -3.86
N PHE A 54 -3.16 -3.19 -3.39
CA PHE A 54 -1.87 -2.75 -2.86
C PHE A 54 -1.03 -2.02 -3.92
N ALA A 55 -0.95 -2.58 -5.13
CA ALA A 55 -0.21 -1.95 -6.24
C ALA A 55 -0.79 -0.58 -6.62
N ILE A 56 -2.12 -0.49 -6.76
CA ILE A 56 -2.79 0.77 -7.09
C ILE A 56 -2.60 1.80 -5.98
N ALA A 57 -2.71 1.40 -4.71
CA ALA A 57 -2.51 2.30 -3.58
C ALA A 57 -1.08 2.88 -3.55
N GLY A 58 -0.05 2.05 -3.79
CA GLY A 58 1.34 2.49 -3.89
C GLY A 58 1.54 3.49 -5.02
N CYS A 59 1.03 3.20 -6.22
CA CYS A 59 1.08 4.13 -7.35
C CYS A 59 0.36 5.45 -7.06
N ALA A 60 -0.84 5.39 -6.47
CA ALA A 60 -1.62 6.57 -6.12
C ALA A 60 -0.90 7.44 -5.09
N MET A 61 -0.27 6.83 -4.08
CA MET A 61 0.51 7.55 -3.08
C MET A 61 1.71 8.28 -3.71
N MET A 62 2.42 7.63 -4.64
CA MET A 62 3.53 8.24 -5.37
C MET A 62 3.07 9.47 -6.19
N VAL A 63 1.94 9.34 -6.91
CA VAL A 63 1.37 10.44 -7.69
C VAL A 63 0.90 11.59 -6.80
N ALA A 64 0.30 11.30 -5.65
CA ALA A 64 -0.13 12.32 -4.69
C ALA A 64 1.05 13.17 -4.20
N TRP A 65 2.16 12.54 -3.83
CA TRP A 65 3.37 13.25 -3.40
C TRP A 65 3.96 14.13 -4.52
N GLY A 66 3.95 13.64 -5.76
CA GLY A 66 4.40 14.40 -6.93
C GLY A 66 3.59 15.68 -7.18
N ASN A 67 2.26 15.62 -7.01
CA ASN A 67 1.39 16.79 -7.20
C ASN A 67 1.63 17.90 -6.15
N ILE A 68 1.93 17.54 -4.91
CA ILE A 68 2.21 18.53 -3.84
C ILE A 68 3.43 19.38 -4.22
N GLY A 69 4.48 18.77 -4.76
CA GLY A 69 5.67 19.50 -5.22
C GLY A 69 5.36 20.50 -6.34
N GLY A 70 4.47 20.15 -7.27
CA GLY A 70 4.03 21.03 -8.35
C GLY A 70 3.19 22.22 -7.88
N VAL A 71 2.27 22.01 -6.93
CA VAL A 71 1.46 23.09 -6.36
C VAL A 71 2.31 24.09 -5.58
N ILE A 72 3.27 23.60 -4.80
CA ILE A 72 4.16 24.44 -3.99
C ILE A 72 5.10 25.24 -4.90
N SER A 73 5.70 24.63 -5.93
CA SER A 73 6.62 25.33 -6.83
C SER A 73 5.94 26.45 -7.62
N ALA A 74 4.70 26.22 -8.09
CA ALA A 74 3.91 27.23 -8.79
C ALA A 74 3.59 28.47 -7.93
N GLN A 75 3.53 28.32 -6.59
CA GLN A 75 3.27 29.43 -5.68
C GLN A 75 4.53 30.17 -5.23
N ILE A 76 5.69 29.51 -5.30
CA ILE A 76 6.99 30.04 -4.86
C ILE A 76 7.62 30.94 -5.95
N TYR A 77 7.49 30.58 -7.22
CA TYR A 77 8.06 31.35 -8.33
C TYR A 77 7.03 32.33 -8.91
N LYS A 78 6.97 33.55 -8.35
CA LYS A 78 6.10 34.62 -8.82
C LYS A 78 6.83 35.54 -9.81
N SER A 79 6.15 35.98 -10.86
CA SER A 79 6.69 36.85 -11.92
C SER A 79 7.13 38.24 -11.45
N VAL A 80 6.66 38.68 -10.27
CA VAL A 80 7.05 39.94 -9.64
C VAL A 80 8.55 40.00 -9.26
N ASP A 81 9.18 38.83 -9.05
CA ASP A 81 10.58 38.71 -8.63
C ASP A 81 11.55 38.43 -9.81
N ALA A 82 11.08 38.56 -11.05
CA ALA A 82 11.91 38.42 -12.25
C ALA A 82 12.97 39.55 -12.33
N PRO A 83 14.19 39.32 -12.85
CA PRO A 83 14.67 38.11 -13.54
C PRO A 83 15.37 37.08 -12.64
N ALA A 84 15.71 37.42 -11.39
CA ALA A 84 16.58 36.60 -10.54
C ALA A 84 15.83 35.68 -9.55
N TYR A 85 14.51 35.87 -9.34
CA TYR A 85 13.65 35.02 -8.51
C TYR A 85 14.26 34.61 -7.15
N LYS A 86 14.83 35.60 -6.42
CA LYS A 86 15.61 35.35 -5.19
C LYS A 86 14.80 34.63 -4.11
N THR A 87 13.55 35.04 -3.91
CA THR A 87 12.61 34.45 -2.94
C THR A 87 12.36 32.97 -3.23
N GLY A 88 12.29 32.59 -4.51
CA GLY A 88 12.06 31.20 -4.89
C GLY A 88 13.25 30.30 -4.62
N HIS A 89 14.45 30.78 -4.94
CA HIS A 89 15.68 30.03 -4.75
C HIS A 89 16.03 29.85 -3.27
N THR A 90 15.81 30.84 -2.42
CA THR A 90 16.08 30.72 -0.97
C THR A 90 15.18 29.70 -0.28
N ILE A 91 13.89 29.66 -0.65
CA ILE A 91 12.94 28.67 -0.12
C ILE A 91 13.35 27.26 -0.59
N ALA A 92 13.65 27.09 -1.88
CA ALA A 92 14.09 25.80 -2.42
C ALA A 92 15.36 25.28 -1.72
N ILE A 93 16.37 26.14 -1.57
CA ILE A 93 17.63 25.78 -0.88
C ILE A 93 17.36 25.41 0.59
N SER A 94 16.47 26.13 1.27
CA SER A 94 16.11 25.84 2.66
C SER A 94 15.48 24.44 2.81
N PHE A 95 14.58 24.06 1.91
CA PHE A 95 14.00 22.70 1.89
C PHE A 95 15.07 21.63 1.62
N VAL A 96 16.01 21.89 0.70
CA VAL A 96 17.12 20.96 0.42
C VAL A 96 18.02 20.78 1.64
N VAL A 97 18.37 21.87 2.34
CA VAL A 97 19.21 21.80 3.54
C VAL A 97 18.52 21.02 4.65
N VAL A 98 17.23 21.26 4.90
CA VAL A 98 16.45 20.49 5.89
C VAL A 98 16.40 19.00 5.51
N ALA A 99 16.20 18.68 4.23
CA ALA A 99 16.20 17.29 3.76
C ALA A 99 17.56 16.60 3.98
N ILE A 100 18.67 17.31 3.74
CA ILE A 100 20.02 16.79 4.02
C ILE A 100 20.19 16.51 5.51
N ILE A 101 19.79 17.44 6.39
CA ILE A 101 19.88 17.27 7.85
C ILE A 101 19.06 16.07 8.30
N LEU A 102 17.81 15.94 7.83
CA LEU A 102 16.95 14.80 8.17
C LEU A 102 17.53 13.47 7.68
N SER A 103 18.13 13.45 6.47
CA SER A 103 18.80 12.26 5.93
C SER A 103 20.00 11.83 6.79
N ILE A 104 20.80 12.79 7.25
CA ILE A 104 21.93 12.53 8.16
C ILE A 104 21.42 11.95 9.49
N ILE A 105 20.37 12.54 10.07
CA ILE A 105 19.75 12.04 11.30
C ILE A 105 19.23 10.61 11.11
N GLN A 106 18.52 10.34 10.02
CA GLN A 106 18.01 9.01 9.70
C GLN A 106 19.14 7.99 9.58
N TYR A 107 20.24 8.34 8.90
CA TYR A 107 21.42 7.49 8.82
C TYR A 107 21.97 7.13 10.20
N TYR A 108 22.11 8.11 11.09
CA TYR A 108 22.59 7.85 12.45
C TYR A 108 21.62 7.00 13.27
N LEU A 109 20.31 7.24 13.16
CA LEU A 109 19.29 6.44 13.84
C LEU A 109 19.31 4.98 13.38
N LEU A 110 19.38 4.74 12.06
CA LEU A 110 19.47 3.40 11.49
C LEU A 110 20.78 2.71 11.88
N ASN A 111 21.91 3.42 11.82
CA ASN A 111 23.19 2.88 12.25
C ASN A 111 23.21 2.56 13.76
N ASN A 112 22.57 3.39 14.60
CA ASN A 112 22.41 3.08 16.02
C ASN A 112 21.50 1.86 16.21
N ALA A 113 20.40 1.75 15.48
CA ALA A 113 19.50 0.60 15.52
C ALA A 113 20.24 -0.70 15.12
N ASN A 114 21.06 -0.65 14.07
CA ASN A 114 21.93 -1.76 13.64
C ASN A 114 22.95 -2.15 14.72
N LYS A 115 23.59 -1.17 15.36
CA LYS A 115 24.51 -1.42 16.49
C LYS A 115 23.82 -2.05 17.69
N SER A 116 22.57 -1.67 17.98
CA SER A 116 21.78 -2.26 19.06
C SER A 116 21.38 -3.71 18.75
N LYS A 117 21.05 -4.02 17.49
CA LYS A 117 20.76 -5.39 17.04
C LYS A 117 21.98 -6.32 17.15
N LEU A 118 23.16 -5.85 16.74
CA LEU A 118 24.41 -6.62 16.75
C LEU A 118 24.95 -6.92 18.16
N LYS A 119 24.72 -6.02 19.13
CA LYS A 119 25.26 -6.18 20.49
C LYS A 119 24.53 -7.22 21.34
N ASN A 120 23.26 -7.52 21.06
CA ASN A 120 22.45 -8.47 21.85
C ASN A 120 21.54 -9.35 20.96
N PRO A 121 22.08 -10.18 20.04
CA PRO A 121 21.26 -11.00 19.15
C PRO A 121 20.38 -11.99 19.93
N GLU A 122 20.96 -12.67 20.93
CA GLU A 122 20.24 -13.70 21.70
C GLU A 122 19.28 -13.12 22.74
N LYS A 123 19.62 -11.97 23.35
CA LYS A 123 18.77 -11.33 24.39
C LYS A 123 17.53 -10.66 23.79
N PHE A 124 17.60 -10.23 22.52
CA PHE A 124 16.46 -9.69 21.78
C PHE A 124 15.45 -10.80 21.47
N LEU A 125 15.92 -11.95 20.97
CA LEU A 125 15.08 -13.10 20.64
C LEU A 125 14.49 -13.80 21.88
N LYS A 126 15.23 -13.85 22.99
CA LYS A 126 14.78 -14.52 24.23
C LYS A 126 13.77 -13.70 25.05
N LYS A 127 13.62 -12.40 24.77
CA LYS A 127 12.66 -11.50 25.44
C LYS A 127 11.28 -11.48 24.75
N LEU A 128 11.19 -12.08 23.57
CA LEU A 128 9.99 -12.14 22.74
C LEU A 128 9.44 -13.57 22.79
N ASN A 129 8.12 -13.72 22.88
CA ASN A 129 7.50 -15.04 22.76
C ASN A 129 7.72 -15.57 21.33
N GLY A 130 7.75 -16.89 21.15
CA GLY A 130 8.09 -17.52 19.86
C GLY A 130 7.24 -17.07 18.66
N GLU A 131 6.04 -16.55 18.90
CA GLU A 131 5.14 -15.99 17.89
C GLU A 131 5.53 -14.56 17.46
N ASP A 132 6.03 -13.73 18.39
CA ASP A 132 6.49 -12.37 18.10
C ASP A 132 7.77 -12.38 17.25
N VAL A 133 8.63 -13.39 17.43
CA VAL A 133 9.89 -13.55 16.67
C VAL A 133 9.64 -13.74 15.17
N MET A 134 8.54 -14.38 14.76
CA MET A 134 8.19 -14.55 13.35
C MET A 134 7.59 -13.29 12.71
N ASN A 135 6.97 -12.41 13.53
CA ASN A 135 6.40 -11.13 13.07
C ASN A 135 7.39 -9.96 13.14
N LEU A 136 8.65 -10.19 13.55
CA LEU A 136 9.64 -9.13 13.73
C LEU A 136 10.08 -8.44 12.43
N GLY A 137 9.81 -9.02 11.25
CA GLY A 137 10.11 -8.41 9.95
C GLY A 137 11.51 -7.78 9.90
N ASP A 138 11.59 -6.50 9.57
CA ASP A 138 12.84 -5.75 9.45
C ASP A 138 13.56 -5.50 10.79
N LEU A 139 12.90 -5.69 11.93
CA LEU A 139 13.52 -5.61 13.26
C LEU A 139 14.31 -6.87 13.60
N HIS A 140 14.22 -7.91 12.78
CA HIS A 140 14.96 -9.15 13.00
C HIS A 140 16.48 -8.89 13.03
N PRO A 141 17.23 -9.49 13.98
CA PRO A 141 18.68 -9.26 14.14
C PRO A 141 19.52 -9.64 12.91
N SER A 142 19.00 -10.48 12.02
CA SER A 142 19.66 -10.84 10.76
C SER A 142 19.51 -9.80 9.65
N PHE A 143 18.61 -8.82 9.81
CA PHE A 143 18.40 -7.74 8.85
C PHE A 143 19.10 -6.46 9.32
N ILE A 144 20.13 -6.06 8.57
CA ILE A 144 20.91 -4.85 8.79
C ILE A 144 20.44 -3.82 7.76
N TYR A 145 20.01 -2.65 8.23
CA TYR A 145 19.59 -1.52 7.39
C TYR A 145 20.77 -0.84 6.71
#